data_AF-A0A0F9D2I0-F1
#
_entry.id   AF-A0A0F9D2I0-F1
#
_cell.length_a   1.000
_cell.length_b   1.000
_cell.length_c   1.000
_cell.angle_alpha   90.00
_cell.angle_beta   90.00
_cell.angle_gamma   90.00
#
_symmetry.space_group_name_H-M   'P 1'
#
loop_
_entity.id
_entity.type
_entity.pdbx_description
1 polymer ?
#
loop_
_entity_poly.entity_id
_entity_poly.type
_entity_poly.pdbx_seq_one_letter_code
_entity_poly.pdbx_strand_id
1 'polypeptide(L)'
;MAQDQEHFRDSIGTIKEDGKRAWVFPKKPSGKWYSYRKYVSYFLLAFLFAAPFVKINGNQFLMFNVLERRFNIFGLPFWPQDFYLFVIVMIIGVVFVALFTVAFGRIFCGWMCPQTIFMEMVFRRIEFWIDGDRGAQIKLDRQPWNAEKIRKRVTKWIVFFIISFLIANVFLAYLIG
;
A
#
# COMPACT_ATOMS: atom_id res chain seq x y z
N MET A 1 4.97 -43.87 11.08
CA MET A 1 3.82 -42.92 11.00
C MET A 1 3.74 -41.95 12.19
N ALA A 2 4.46 -42.16 13.31
CA ALA A 2 4.45 -41.21 14.44
C ALA A 2 5.44 -40.03 14.31
N GLN A 3 6.58 -40.20 13.63
CA GLN A 3 7.61 -39.15 13.46
C GLN A 3 7.18 -37.95 12.58
N ASP A 4 6.17 -38.13 11.73
CA ASP A 4 5.72 -37.10 10.78
C ASP A 4 4.85 -36.01 11.45
N GLN A 5 4.24 -36.34 12.61
CA GLN A 5 3.37 -35.41 13.33
C GLN A 5 4.11 -34.45 14.26
N GLU A 6 5.27 -34.84 14.80
CA GLU A 6 6.06 -33.95 15.66
C GLU A 6 6.73 -32.83 14.84
N HIS A 7 7.23 -33.16 13.64
CA HIS A 7 7.90 -32.20 12.76
C HIS A 7 6.95 -31.13 12.17
N PHE A 8 5.65 -31.43 12.07
CA PHE A 8 4.63 -30.49 11.58
C PHE A 8 4.41 -29.30 12.52
N ARG A 9 4.61 -29.48 13.84
CA ARG A 9 4.44 -28.41 14.83
C ARG A 9 5.70 -27.57 15.02
N ASP A 10 6.86 -28.14 14.70
CA ASP A 10 8.18 -27.51 14.86
C ASP A 10 8.70 -26.80 13.60
N SER A 11 8.05 -27.02 12.44
CA SER A 11 8.41 -26.33 11.20
C SER A 11 7.48 -25.14 10.94
N ILE A 12 8.07 -23.95 10.82
CA ILE A 12 7.33 -22.76 10.38
C ILE A 12 6.92 -23.01 8.92
N GLY A 13 5.62 -22.95 8.60
CA GLY A 13 5.10 -23.25 7.25
C GLY A 13 5.63 -22.36 6.10
N THR A 14 6.47 -21.38 6.40
CA THR A 14 7.21 -20.56 5.41
C THR A 14 8.68 -20.98 5.25
N ILE A 15 9.10 -22.10 5.83
CA ILE A 15 10.45 -22.65 5.73
C ILE A 15 10.34 -24.00 5.00
N LYS A 16 11.16 -24.16 3.96
CA LYS A 16 11.30 -25.45 3.27
C LYS A 16 12.17 -26.38 4.11
N GLU A 17 12.13 -27.68 3.82
CA GLU A 17 12.96 -28.69 4.52
C GLU A 17 14.48 -28.40 4.43
N ASP A 18 14.91 -27.59 3.45
CA ASP A 18 16.30 -27.12 3.28
C ASP A 18 16.67 -25.91 4.18
N GLY A 19 15.76 -25.47 5.06
CA GLY A 19 15.95 -24.30 5.93
C GLY A 19 15.79 -22.94 5.24
N LYS A 20 15.50 -22.90 3.92
CA LYS A 20 15.32 -21.66 3.16
C LYS A 20 13.87 -21.21 3.18
N ARG A 21 13.66 -19.89 3.06
CA ARG A 21 12.33 -19.29 3.00
C ARG A 21 11.56 -19.77 1.76
N ALA A 22 10.39 -20.35 1.99
CA ALA A 22 9.39 -20.62 0.97
C ALA A 22 8.72 -19.30 0.53
N TRP A 23 9.03 -18.84 -0.68
CA TRP A 23 8.36 -17.67 -1.26
C TRP A 23 6.92 -18.01 -1.63
N VAL A 24 5.98 -17.22 -1.10
CA VAL A 24 4.55 -17.38 -1.35
C VAL A 24 4.12 -16.46 -2.48
N PHE A 25 3.65 -17.03 -3.59
CA PHE A 25 3.12 -16.30 -4.73
C PHE A 25 1.58 -16.26 -4.66
N PRO A 26 0.97 -15.10 -4.40
CA PRO A 26 -0.49 -14.98 -4.31
C PRO A 26 -1.13 -15.13 -5.70
N LYS A 27 -2.26 -15.84 -5.77
CA LYS A 27 -3.07 -15.94 -7.00
C LYS A 27 -3.76 -14.60 -7.27
N LYS A 28 -3.87 -14.22 -8.55
CA LYS A 28 -4.61 -13.01 -8.93
C LYS A 28 -6.09 -13.12 -8.50
N PRO A 29 -6.60 -12.22 -7.64
CA PRO A 29 -8.00 -12.25 -7.24
C PRO A 29 -8.90 -11.84 -8.41
N SER A 30 -10.04 -12.52 -8.55
CA SER A 30 -11.08 -12.25 -9.55
C SER A 30 -12.46 -12.25 -8.89
N GLY A 31 -13.39 -11.42 -9.39
CA GLY A 31 -14.76 -11.34 -8.88
C GLY A 31 -15.37 -9.94 -8.86
N LYS A 32 -16.69 -9.85 -8.64
CA LYS A 32 -17.45 -8.59 -8.59
C LYS A 32 -17.00 -7.68 -7.44
N TRP A 33 -16.85 -8.25 -6.23
CA TRP A 33 -16.37 -7.52 -5.04
C TRP A 33 -14.96 -6.94 -5.21
N TYR A 34 -14.09 -7.66 -5.90
CA TYR A 34 -12.76 -7.16 -6.24
C TYR A 34 -12.83 -6.00 -7.26
N SER A 35 -13.79 -6.04 -8.19
CA SER A 35 -14.04 -4.91 -9.09
C SER A 35 -14.50 -3.65 -8.35
N TYR A 36 -15.45 -3.76 -7.43
CA TYR A 36 -15.85 -2.62 -6.58
C TYR A 36 -14.69 -2.07 -5.77
N ARG A 37 -13.89 -2.93 -5.14
CA ARG A 37 -12.70 -2.52 -4.38
C ARG A 37 -11.69 -1.76 -5.24
N LYS A 38 -11.48 -2.18 -6.50
CA LYS A 38 -10.62 -1.45 -7.45
C LYS A 38 -11.14 -0.04 -7.73
N TYR A 39 -12.45 0.12 -8.00
CA TYR A 39 -13.01 1.44 -8.29
C TYR A 39 -12.86 2.40 -7.10
N VAL A 40 -13.17 1.93 -5.89
CA VAL A 40 -12.96 2.71 -4.65
C VAL A 40 -11.49 3.08 -4.48
N SER A 41 -10.58 2.13 -4.74
CA SER A 41 -9.13 2.37 -4.66
C SER A 41 -8.65 3.40 -5.67
N TYR A 42 -9.11 3.36 -6.93
CA TYR A 42 -8.75 4.35 -7.93
C TYR A 42 -9.30 5.73 -7.61
N PHE A 43 -10.51 5.80 -7.07
CA PHE A 43 -11.10 7.04 -6.59
C PHE A 43 -10.27 7.65 -5.44
N LEU A 44 -9.93 6.85 -4.41
CA LEU A 44 -9.08 7.31 -3.30
C LEU A 44 -7.69 7.74 -3.78
N LEU A 45 -7.11 6.99 -4.72
CA LEU A 45 -5.80 7.31 -5.27
C LEU A 45 -5.86 8.63 -6.05
N ALA A 46 -6.83 8.79 -6.96
CA ALA A 46 -7.04 10.03 -7.70
C ALA A 46 -7.27 11.22 -6.77
N PHE A 47 -8.07 11.04 -5.71
CA PHE A 47 -8.27 12.06 -4.69
C PHE A 47 -6.96 12.42 -3.98
N LEU A 48 -6.16 11.43 -3.55
CA LEU A 48 -4.88 11.67 -2.87
C LEU A 48 -3.84 12.34 -3.79
N PHE A 49 -3.83 12.01 -5.08
CA PHE A 49 -2.94 12.67 -6.04
C PHE A 49 -3.44 14.05 -6.45
N ALA A 50 -4.75 14.31 -6.44
CA ALA A 50 -5.33 15.62 -6.78
C ALA A 50 -5.31 16.60 -5.59
N ALA A 51 -5.44 16.10 -4.37
CA ALA A 51 -5.53 16.93 -3.15
C ALA A 51 -4.33 17.88 -2.88
N PRO A 52 -3.06 17.62 -3.26
CA PRO A 52 -2.01 18.62 -3.09
C PRO A 52 -2.03 19.68 -4.21
N PHE A 53 -2.61 19.38 -5.38
CA PHE A 53 -2.71 20.35 -6.49
C PHE A 53 -3.95 21.24 -6.42
N VAL A 54 -4.99 20.82 -5.69
CA VAL A 54 -6.17 21.64 -5.43
C VAL A 54 -5.78 22.72 -4.41
N LYS A 55 -5.65 23.97 -4.87
CA LYS A 55 -5.45 25.15 -4.01
C LYS A 55 -6.79 25.83 -3.80
N ILE A 56 -7.21 26.02 -2.55
CA ILE A 56 -8.44 26.75 -2.20
C ILE A 56 -8.01 28.00 -1.43
N ASN A 57 -8.40 29.18 -1.90
CA ASN A 57 -8.10 30.49 -1.28
C ASN A 57 -6.60 30.80 -1.10
N GLY A 58 -5.74 30.47 -2.07
CA GLY A 58 -4.31 30.80 -2.03
C GLY A 58 -3.46 29.97 -1.06
N ASN A 59 -4.09 29.11 -0.25
CA ASN A 59 -3.43 28.12 0.60
C ASN A 59 -3.61 26.72 0.02
N GLN A 60 -2.58 25.87 0.12
CA GLN A 60 -2.68 24.47 -0.30
C GLN A 60 -3.65 23.70 0.62
N PHE A 61 -4.49 22.83 0.02
CA PHE A 61 -5.59 22.14 0.71
C PHE A 61 -5.13 21.30 1.91
N LEU A 62 -3.92 20.75 1.85
CA LEU A 62 -3.23 20.08 2.95
C LEU A 62 -1.75 20.45 2.85
N MET A 63 -1.30 21.40 3.67
CA MET A 63 0.11 21.79 3.80
C MET A 63 0.56 21.47 5.21
N PHE A 64 1.52 20.55 5.35
CA PHE A 64 2.16 20.24 6.62
C PHE A 64 3.59 20.77 6.62
N ASN A 65 3.76 22.10 6.62
CA ASN A 65 5.07 22.72 6.63
C ASN A 65 5.63 22.76 8.06
N VAL A 66 6.37 21.70 8.41
CA VAL A 66 7.03 21.54 9.70
C VAL A 66 8.17 22.56 9.87
N LEU A 67 8.82 23.00 8.79
CA LEU A 67 9.92 23.97 8.85
C LEU A 67 9.44 25.37 9.22
N GLU A 68 8.34 25.84 8.61
CA GLU A 68 7.79 27.18 8.85
C GLU A 68 6.71 27.20 9.95
N ARG A 69 6.40 26.05 10.57
CA ARG A 69 5.32 25.88 11.57
C ARG A 69 3.96 26.38 11.07
N ARG A 70 3.72 26.28 9.77
CA ARG A 70 2.45 26.62 9.13
C ARG A 70 1.77 25.32 8.70
N PHE A 71 0.69 24.98 9.38
CA PHE A 71 -0.13 23.83 9.04
C PHE A 71 -1.42 24.36 8.43
N ASN A 72 -1.65 24.16 7.13
CA ASN A 72 -2.94 24.48 6.52
C ASN A 72 -3.70 23.18 6.32
N ILE A 73 -4.80 22.98 7.02
CA ILE A 73 -5.67 21.80 6.87
C ILE A 73 -7.02 22.29 6.35
N PHE A 74 -7.44 21.80 5.18
CA PHE A 74 -8.65 22.22 4.47
C PHE A 74 -8.72 23.72 4.14
N GLY A 75 -7.56 24.37 3.92
CA GLY A 75 -7.48 25.80 3.62
C GLY A 75 -7.59 26.72 4.84
N LEU A 76 -7.67 26.18 6.06
CA LEU A 76 -7.62 26.95 7.31
C LEU A 76 -6.19 26.94 7.89
N PRO A 77 -5.62 28.10 8.26
CA PRO A 77 -4.33 28.18 8.91
C PRO A 77 -4.43 27.71 10.38
N PHE A 78 -3.73 26.63 10.72
CA PHE A 78 -3.57 26.14 12.09
C PHE A 78 -2.32 26.75 12.72
N TRP A 79 -2.51 27.36 13.88
CA TRP A 79 -1.44 27.87 14.73
C TRP A 79 -1.03 26.83 15.79
N PRO A 80 0.17 26.94 16.39
CA PRO A 80 0.64 26.03 17.43
C PRO A 80 -0.29 25.90 18.64
N GLN A 81 -1.06 26.96 18.94
CA GLN A 81 -2.09 26.95 19.99
C GLN A 81 -3.21 25.92 19.73
N ASP A 82 -3.52 25.65 18.46
CA ASP A 82 -4.62 24.77 18.03
C ASP A 82 -4.18 23.31 17.86
N PHE A 83 -2.95 22.96 18.26
CA PHE A 83 -2.43 21.60 18.16
C PHE A 83 -3.27 20.57 18.92
N TYR A 84 -3.95 20.98 20.00
CA TYR A 84 -4.86 20.11 20.74
C TYR A 84 -6.04 19.63 19.87
N LEU A 85 -6.53 20.45 18.93
CA LEU A 85 -7.59 20.06 17.99
C LEU A 85 -7.10 18.95 17.06
N PHE A 86 -5.86 19.03 16.58
CA PHE A 86 -5.24 17.98 15.77
C PHE A 86 -5.14 16.65 16.54
N VAL A 87 -4.70 16.69 17.80
CA VAL A 87 -4.60 15.50 18.66
C VAL A 87 -5.97 14.89 18.92
N ILE A 88 -6.99 15.70 19.21
CA ILE A 88 -8.36 15.22 19.43
C ILE A 88 -8.90 14.55 18.17
N VAL A 89 -8.72 15.16 17.00
CA VAL A 89 -9.13 14.57 15.71
C VAL A 89 -8.39 13.25 15.45
N MET A 90 -7.09 13.17 15.76
CA MET A 90 -6.32 11.94 15.62
C MET A 90 -6.84 10.83 16.53
N ILE A 91 -7.13 11.13 17.80
CA ILE A 91 -7.68 10.17 18.76
C ILE A 91 -9.06 9.69 18.30
N ILE A 92 -9.96 10.61 17.90
CA ILE A 92 -11.28 10.25 17.37
C ILE A 92 -11.13 9.35 16.15
N GLY A 93 -10.21 9.66 15.23
CA GLY A 93 -9.93 8.86 14.04
C GLY A 93 -9.45 7.45 14.38
N VAL A 94 -8.50 7.31 15.32
CA VAL A 94 -8.00 6.01 15.76
C VAL A 94 -9.10 5.19 16.43
N VAL A 95 -9.87 5.80 17.34
CA VAL A 95 -10.99 5.14 18.02
C VAL A 95 -12.08 4.74 17.03
N PHE A 96 -12.41 5.60 16.06
CA PHE A 96 -13.36 5.30 15.00
C PHE A 96 -12.93 4.08 14.17
N VAL A 97 -11.67 4.02 13.74
CA VAL A 97 -11.14 2.89 12.98
C VAL A 97 -11.10 1.62 13.84
N ALA A 98 -10.73 1.72 15.11
CA ALA A 98 -10.74 0.59 16.05
C ALA A 98 -12.16 0.02 16.27
N LEU A 99 -13.14 0.88 16.54
CA LEU A 99 -14.53 0.47 16.69
C LEU A 99 -15.10 -0.12 15.40
N PHE A 100 -14.82 0.50 14.25
CA PHE A 100 -15.26 -0.02 12.96
C PHE A 100 -14.63 -1.39 12.65
N THR A 101 -13.36 -1.59 12.97
CA THR A 101 -12.69 -2.88 12.77
C THR A 101 -13.17 -3.97 13.71
N VAL A 102 -13.59 -3.64 14.93
CA VAL A 102 -14.25 -4.60 15.83
C VAL A 102 -15.64 -4.97 15.30
N ALA A 103 -16.41 -4.00 14.80
CA ALA A 103 -17.78 -4.24 14.31
C ALA A 103 -17.84 -4.95 12.95
N PHE A 104 -17.04 -4.50 11.97
CA PHE A 104 -17.09 -4.97 10.58
C PHE A 104 -15.86 -5.77 10.16
N GLY A 105 -14.94 -6.05 11.07
CA GLY A 105 -13.73 -6.83 10.81
C GLY A 105 -12.73 -6.11 9.88
N ARG A 106 -12.09 -6.89 9.00
CA ARG A 106 -11.03 -6.40 8.09
C ARG A 106 -11.54 -5.68 6.85
N ILE A 107 -12.84 -5.33 6.78
CA ILE A 107 -13.41 -4.64 5.61
C ILE A 107 -12.74 -3.27 5.44
N PHE A 108 -12.59 -2.48 6.51
CA PHE A 108 -11.92 -1.17 6.43
C PHE A 108 -10.46 -1.29 6.01
N CYS A 109 -9.71 -2.15 6.72
CA CYS A 109 -8.29 -2.36 6.44
C CYS A 109 -8.06 -2.92 5.02
N GLY A 110 -8.99 -3.72 4.50
CA GLY A 110 -8.92 -4.21 3.12
C GLY A 110 -9.27 -3.15 2.09
N TRP A 111 -10.30 -2.33 2.31
CA TRP A 111 -10.87 -1.48 1.26
C TRP A 111 -10.35 -0.05 1.25
N MET A 112 -10.07 0.54 2.41
CA MET A 112 -9.69 1.95 2.53
C MET A 112 -8.28 2.18 3.07
N CYS A 113 -7.62 1.17 3.64
CA CYS A 113 -6.27 1.36 4.18
C CYS A 113 -5.29 1.78 3.06
N PRO A 114 -4.60 2.93 3.21
CA PRO A 114 -3.70 3.43 2.16
C PRO A 114 -2.59 2.44 1.84
N GLN A 115 -2.00 1.79 2.87
CA GLN A 115 -0.94 0.79 2.70
C GLN A 115 -1.38 -0.39 1.82
N THR A 116 -2.62 -0.86 2.02
CA THR A 116 -3.16 -1.97 1.25
C THR A 116 -3.52 -1.55 -0.18
N ILE A 117 -4.06 -0.34 -0.36
CA ILE A 117 -4.39 0.20 -1.70
C ILE A 117 -3.12 0.29 -2.56
N PHE A 118 -2.03 0.88 -2.05
CA PHE A 118 -0.77 0.96 -2.81
C PHE A 118 -0.21 -0.43 -3.13
N MET A 119 -0.08 -1.30 -2.13
CA MET A 119 0.54 -2.62 -2.33
C MET A 119 -0.29 -3.54 -3.23
N GLU A 120 -1.61 -3.58 -3.05
CA GLU A 120 -2.48 -4.53 -3.76
C GLU A 120 -2.95 -4.00 -5.13
N MET A 121 -3.27 -2.72 -5.25
CA MET A 121 -3.84 -2.16 -6.50
C MET A 121 -2.79 -1.55 -7.42
N VAL A 122 -1.67 -1.05 -6.89
CA VAL A 122 -0.59 -0.49 -7.71
C VAL A 122 0.49 -1.55 -7.94
N PHE A 123 1.26 -1.90 -6.90
CA PHE A 123 2.45 -2.75 -7.05
C PHE A 123 2.10 -4.17 -7.50
N ARG A 124 1.14 -4.83 -6.86
CA ARG A 124 0.78 -6.21 -7.19
C ARG A 124 0.10 -6.33 -8.57
N ARG A 125 -0.65 -5.30 -8.99
CA ARG A 125 -1.28 -5.25 -10.32
C ARG A 125 -0.22 -5.17 -11.42
N ILE A 126 0.80 -4.34 -11.21
CA ILE A 126 1.94 -4.21 -12.12
C ILE A 126 2.77 -5.48 -12.13
N GLU A 127 2.98 -6.10 -10.98
CA GLU A 127 3.64 -7.39 -10.88
C GLU A 127 2.91 -8.47 -11.70
N PHE A 128 1.57 -8.55 -11.60
CA PHE A 128 0.79 -9.47 -12.44
C PHE A 128 0.84 -9.12 -13.93
N TRP A 129 1.11 -7.87 -14.29
CA TRP A 129 1.24 -7.44 -15.69
C TRP A 129 2.60 -7.81 -16.28
N ILE A 130 3.67 -7.73 -15.47
CA ILE A 130 5.06 -8.03 -15.90
C ILE A 130 5.39 -9.52 -15.77
N ASP A 131 5.09 -10.14 -14.62
CA ASP A 131 5.47 -11.52 -14.31
C ASP A 131 4.35 -12.54 -14.59
N GLY A 132 3.11 -12.08 -14.76
CA GLY A 132 1.93 -12.93 -14.97
C GLY A 132 1.30 -13.47 -13.69
N ASP A 133 0.37 -14.43 -13.82
CA ASP A 133 -0.32 -15.07 -12.68
C ASP A 133 0.62 -16.01 -11.88
N ARG A 134 0.14 -16.53 -10.75
CA ARG A 134 0.90 -17.41 -9.83
C ARG A 134 1.72 -18.51 -10.54
N GLY A 135 1.14 -19.18 -11.54
CA GLY A 135 1.83 -20.24 -12.29
C GLY A 135 3.04 -19.74 -13.08
N ALA A 136 2.92 -18.55 -13.69
CA ALA A 136 4.01 -17.91 -14.42
C ALA A 136 5.12 -17.43 -13.49
N GLN A 137 4.76 -16.88 -12.32
CA GLN A 137 5.72 -16.48 -11.28
C GLN A 137 6.52 -17.67 -10.75
N ILE A 138 5.86 -18.79 -10.44
CA ILE A 138 6.53 -20.02 -9.98
C ILE A 138 7.45 -20.58 -11.07
N LYS A 139 7.01 -20.57 -12.33
CA LYS A 139 7.83 -21.01 -13.47
C LYS A 139 9.06 -20.13 -13.65
N LEU A 140 8.90 -18.80 -13.57
CA LEU A 140 9.97 -17.83 -13.70
C LEU A 140 10.99 -17.95 -12.55
N ASP A 141 10.52 -18.23 -11.33
CA ASP A 141 11.39 -18.42 -10.17
C ASP A 141 12.26 -19.67 -10.33
N ARG A 142 11.68 -20.79 -10.79
CA ARG A 142 12.36 -22.07 -11.04
C ARG A 142 13.28 -22.06 -12.27
N GLN A 143 13.08 -21.14 -13.21
CA GLN A 143 13.90 -21.06 -14.42
C GLN A 143 15.33 -20.59 -14.10
N PRO A 144 16.38 -21.09 -14.78
CA PRO A 144 17.73 -20.54 -14.66
C PRO A 144 17.78 -19.06 -15.06
N TRP A 145 18.83 -18.36 -14.66
CA TRP A 145 19.07 -16.96 -15.00
C TRP A 145 19.31 -16.77 -16.50
N ASN A 146 18.23 -16.67 -17.26
CA ASN A 146 18.24 -16.40 -18.70
C ASN A 146 17.97 -14.91 -18.97
N ALA A 147 18.30 -14.43 -20.16
CA ALA A 147 18.08 -13.05 -20.60
C ALA A 147 16.62 -12.59 -20.44
N GLU A 148 15.65 -13.50 -20.65
CA GLU A 148 14.23 -13.23 -20.41
C GLU A 148 13.93 -12.93 -18.93
N LYS A 149 14.50 -13.71 -18.01
CA LYS A 149 14.31 -13.55 -16.55
C LYS A 149 14.93 -12.24 -16.06
N ILE A 150 16.11 -11.91 -16.57
CA ILE A 150 16.79 -10.65 -16.24
C ILE A 150 15.95 -9.46 -16.74
N ARG A 151 15.47 -9.49 -17.98
CA ARG A 151 14.62 -8.42 -18.53
C ARG A 151 13.36 -8.21 -17.69
N LYS A 152 12.60 -9.26 -17.37
CA LYS A 152 11.38 -9.15 -16.56
C LYS A 152 11.66 -8.60 -15.16
N ARG A 153 12.71 -9.08 -14.50
CA ARG A 153 13.14 -8.58 -13.18
C ARG A 153 13.51 -7.11 -13.27
N VAL A 154 14.39 -6.72 -14.19
CA VAL A 154 14.86 -5.34 -14.35
C VAL A 154 13.70 -4.40 -14.68
N THR A 155 12.81 -4.77 -15.61
CA THR A 155 11.61 -3.98 -15.91
C THR A 155 10.73 -3.80 -14.67
N LYS A 156 10.53 -4.85 -13.86
CA LYS A 156 9.79 -4.72 -12.58
C LYS A 156 10.44 -3.71 -11.64
N TRP A 157 11.75 -3.81 -11.41
CA TRP A 157 12.47 -2.89 -10.53
C TRP A 157 12.42 -1.44 -11.02
N ILE A 158 12.58 -1.21 -12.33
CA ILE A 158 12.50 0.13 -12.94
C ILE A 158 11.10 0.72 -12.75
N VAL A 159 10.05 -0.03 -13.07
CA VAL A 159 8.66 0.46 -12.93
C VAL A 159 8.33 0.76 -11.47
N PHE A 160 8.77 -0.11 -10.55
CA PHE A 160 8.57 0.11 -9.11
C PHE A 160 9.31 1.34 -8.61
N PHE A 161 10.53 1.58 -9.11
CA PHE A 161 11.30 2.77 -8.78
C PHE A 161 10.61 4.04 -9.26
N ILE A 162 10.17 4.09 -10.53
CA ILE A 162 9.48 5.25 -11.11
C ILE A 162 8.21 5.60 -10.32
N ILE A 163 7.40 4.59 -9.99
CA ILE A 163 6.14 4.81 -9.27
C ILE A 163 6.40 5.26 -7.83
N SER A 164 7.36 4.64 -7.15
CA SER A 164 7.75 5.03 -5.80
C SER A 164 8.27 6.48 -5.79
N PHE A 165 9.04 6.86 -6.81
CA PHE A 165 9.53 8.23 -6.98
C PHE A 165 8.38 9.23 -7.20
N LEU A 166 7.39 8.90 -8.05
CA LEU A 166 6.21 9.75 -8.26
C LEU A 166 5.39 9.92 -6.98
N ILE A 167 5.14 8.83 -6.24
CA ILE A 167 4.42 8.88 -4.96
C ILE A 167 5.20 9.74 -3.96
N ALA A 168 6.51 9.55 -3.83
CA ALA A 168 7.34 10.35 -2.94
C ALA A 168 7.32 11.84 -3.28
N ASN A 169 7.36 12.20 -4.57
CA ASN A 169 7.24 13.60 -5.02
C ASN A 169 5.89 14.21 -4.66
N VAL A 170 4.80 13.44 -4.78
CA VAL A 170 3.46 13.91 -4.41
C VAL A 170 3.34 14.08 -2.90
N PHE A 171 3.89 13.16 -2.10
CA PHE A 171 4.01 13.33 -0.65
C PHE A 171 4.89 14.53 -0.26
N LEU A 172 5.94 14.81 -1.01
CA LEU A 172 6.78 15.99 -0.80
C LEU A 172 5.99 17.27 -1.06
N ALA A 173 5.13 17.29 -2.09
CA ALA A 173 4.23 18.40 -2.35
C ALA A 173 3.33 18.70 -1.15
N TYR A 174 2.85 17.68 -0.40
CA TYR A 174 2.09 17.91 0.85
C TYR A 174 2.91 18.54 1.99
N LEU A 175 4.22 18.34 2.02
CA LEU A 175 5.10 18.82 3.10
C LEU A 175 5.69 20.21 2.81
N ILE A 176 6.00 20.50 1.54
CA ILE A 176 6.77 21.68 1.13
C ILE A 176 5.96 22.61 0.20
N GLY A 177 4.97 22.08 -0.52
CA GLY A 177 4.19 22.81 -1.54
C GLY A 177 3.08 23.70 -1.02
#